data_AF-A0A803QAQ1-F1
#
_entry.id   AF-A0A803QAQ1-F1
#
_cell.length_a   1.000
_cell.length_b   1.000
_cell.length_c   1.000
_cell.angle_alpha   90.00
_cell.angle_beta   90.00
_cell.angle_gamma   90.00
#
_symmetry.space_group_name_H-M   'P 1'
#
loop_
_entity.id
_entity.type
_entity.pdbx_description
1 polymer ?
#
loop_
_entity_poly.entity_id
_entity_poly.type
_entity_poly.pdbx_seq_one_letter_code
_entity_poly.pdbx_strand_id
1 'polypeptide(L)'
;MKSWSPFKLLAESLDCSSPLVGIISIVRALSSEAPVFSSIFGHGEYGGNEEDEDEGVMIAAASDVIWNNREACGKQYRIECTGPTNDGVTQPCTGQSVVVKIVDYCPSGCAATIDLSQEAFSVIANTDAGKIQITYTQ
;
A
#
# COMPACT_ATOMS: atom_id res chain seq x y z
N MET A 1 -18.58 24.95 15.30
CA MET A 1 -19.03 23.77 16.08
C MET A 1 -19.59 22.75 15.10
N LYS A 2 -18.73 21.93 14.50
CA LYS A 2 -19.16 20.71 13.79
C LYS A 2 -18.66 19.55 14.63
N SER A 3 -19.58 19.05 15.44
CA SER A 3 -19.52 17.74 16.07
C SER A 3 -19.54 16.72 14.94
N TRP A 4 -18.50 15.89 14.82
CA TRP A 4 -18.58 14.62 14.11
C TRP A 4 -17.94 13.52 14.94
N SER A 5 -18.67 12.41 14.98
CA SER A 5 -18.48 11.25 15.84
C SER A 5 -17.50 10.24 15.24
N PRO A 6 -16.97 9.31 16.06
CA PRO A 6 -15.73 8.58 15.80
C PRO A 6 -16.01 7.32 14.99
N PHE A 7 -15.60 7.33 13.73
CA PHE A 7 -15.01 6.13 13.14
C PHE A 7 -13.51 6.40 13.11
N LYS A 8 -12.86 6.33 14.28
CA LYS A 8 -12.04 5.17 14.64
C LYS A 8 -11.19 4.74 13.44
N LEU A 9 -10.18 5.55 13.14
CA LEU A 9 -8.81 5.07 13.20
C LEU A 9 -8.78 3.76 13.99
N LEU A 10 -8.48 2.64 13.36
CA LEU A 10 -7.90 1.52 14.08
C LEU A 10 -6.47 1.94 14.50
N ALA A 11 -6.39 2.95 15.37
CA ALA A 11 -5.19 3.50 15.99
C ALA A 11 -4.59 2.55 17.05
N GLU A 12 -4.66 1.23 16.84
CA GLU A 12 -4.01 0.25 17.73
C GLU A 12 -3.43 -0.97 17.02
N SER A 13 -3.28 -0.98 15.68
CA SER A 13 -2.73 -2.17 15.00
C SER A 13 -1.81 -1.84 13.83
N LEU A 14 -0.50 -1.78 14.12
CA LEU A 14 0.60 -2.04 13.19
C LEU A 14 0.98 -0.93 12.17
N ASP A 15 0.84 0.35 12.51
CA ASP A 15 1.52 1.44 11.78
C ASP A 15 3.04 1.38 11.98
N CYS A 16 3.86 1.90 11.07
CA CYS A 16 5.33 1.83 11.17
C CYS A 16 5.94 2.58 12.37
N SER A 17 5.18 3.42 13.08
CA SER A 17 5.65 4.23 14.21
C SER A 17 5.53 3.54 15.57
N SER A 18 4.79 2.42 15.67
CA SER A 18 4.70 1.63 16.89
C SER A 18 6.03 0.94 17.29
N PRO A 19 6.56 1.13 18.52
CA PRO A 19 7.83 0.55 18.95
C PRO A 19 7.74 -0.98 19.12
N LEU A 20 8.71 -1.70 18.55
CA LEU A 20 8.81 -3.17 18.65
C LEU A 20 9.09 -3.62 20.09
N VAL A 21 8.17 -4.37 20.69
CA VAL A 21 8.49 -5.29 21.79
C VAL A 21 8.76 -6.68 21.20
N GLY A 22 10.03 -7.11 21.19
CA GLY A 22 10.42 -8.53 21.16
C GLY A 22 10.66 -9.21 19.79
N ILE A 23 11.93 -9.53 19.56
CA ILE A 23 12.60 -10.22 18.44
C ILE A 23 12.06 -11.65 18.12
N ILE A 24 11.81 -11.96 16.83
CA ILE A 24 11.96 -13.31 16.23
C ILE A 24 12.51 -13.17 14.81
N SER A 25 13.70 -13.73 14.54
CA SER A 25 14.27 -13.84 13.18
C SER A 25 13.68 -15.04 12.45
N ILE A 26 13.08 -14.81 11.28
CA ILE A 26 12.69 -15.88 10.35
C ILE A 26 13.35 -15.58 9.00
N VAL A 27 14.27 -16.44 8.57
CA VAL A 27 14.88 -16.34 7.24
C VAL A 27 13.92 -17.02 6.25
N ARG A 28 13.43 -16.29 5.25
CA ARG A 28 12.64 -16.87 4.15
C ARG A 28 13.33 -16.59 2.83
N ALA A 29 13.62 -17.65 2.08
CA ALA A 29 14.03 -17.56 0.68
C ALA A 29 12.78 -17.35 -0.19
N LEU A 30 12.84 -16.46 -1.16
CA LEU A 30 11.81 -16.35 -2.20
C LEU A 30 12.38 -16.80 -3.54
N SER A 31 11.71 -17.78 -4.12
CA SER A 31 11.92 -18.31 -5.47
C SER A 31 11.59 -17.24 -6.52
N SER A 32 12.41 -17.17 -7.55
CA SER A 32 12.31 -16.23 -8.66
C SER A 32 11.20 -16.60 -9.65
N GLU A 33 9.99 -16.10 -9.42
CA GLU A 33 9.01 -15.75 -10.45
C GLU A 33 8.27 -14.52 -9.91
N ALA A 34 8.29 -13.39 -10.63
CA ALA A 34 7.61 -12.17 -10.17
C ALA A 34 6.09 -12.42 -10.18
N PRO A 35 5.41 -12.54 -9.04
CA PRO A 35 3.98 -12.77 -9.04
C PRO A 35 3.31 -11.47 -9.47
N VAL A 36 2.34 -11.56 -10.39
CA VAL A 36 1.45 -10.44 -10.68
C VAL A 36 0.49 -10.33 -9.49
N PHE A 37 0.51 -9.19 -8.82
CA PHE A 37 -0.28 -8.92 -7.63
C PHE A 37 -1.35 -7.87 -7.89
N SER A 38 -2.19 -7.56 -6.91
CA SER A 38 -3.19 -6.50 -7.06
C SER A 38 -2.91 -5.33 -6.14
N SER A 39 -3.15 -4.12 -6.66
CA SER A 39 -3.14 -2.90 -5.88
C SER A 39 -4.51 -2.24 -5.94
N ILE A 40 -4.95 -1.71 -4.80
CA ILE A 40 -6.16 -0.91 -4.68
C ILE A 40 -5.74 0.52 -4.39
N PHE A 41 -6.54 1.45 -4.88
CA PHE A 41 -6.58 2.80 -4.34
C PHE A 41 -7.74 2.88 -3.34
N GLY A 42 -7.42 2.97 -2.05
CA GLY A 42 -8.41 3.26 -1.03
C GLY A 42 -9.01 4.65 -1.23
N HIS A 43 -10.34 4.75 -1.38
CA HIS A 43 -11.07 6.02 -1.27
C HIS A 43 -11.05 6.61 0.17
N GLY A 44 -10.42 5.89 1.11
CA GLY A 44 -10.13 6.39 2.45
C GLY A 44 -8.87 7.24 2.38
N GLU A 45 -9.02 8.49 2.79
CA GLU A 45 -7.95 9.47 2.97
C GLU A 45 -6.69 8.82 3.55
N TYR A 46 -5.64 8.69 2.73
CA TYR A 46 -4.28 8.95 3.20
C TYR A 46 -4.21 10.46 3.53
N GLY A 47 -4.99 10.86 4.53
CA GLY A 47 -5.09 12.23 4.99
C GLY A 47 -4.07 12.39 6.07
N GLY A 48 -2.98 13.08 5.74
CA GLY A 48 -1.94 13.38 6.71
C GLY A 48 -2.55 13.96 7.98
N ASN A 49 -2.47 13.20 9.06
CA ASN A 49 -2.20 13.81 10.35
C ASN A 49 -0.88 14.57 10.18
N GLU A 50 -0.71 15.69 10.89
CA GLU A 50 0.52 16.51 10.90
C GLU A 50 1.80 15.71 11.27
N GLU A 51 1.68 14.40 11.48
CA GLU A 51 2.72 13.40 11.73
C GLU A 51 3.22 12.69 10.44
N ASP A 52 2.51 12.79 9.31
CA ASP A 52 2.86 12.18 8.01
C ASP A 52 3.55 13.16 7.04
N GLU A 53 3.75 14.42 7.43
CA GLU A 53 4.36 15.45 6.57
C GLU A 53 5.83 15.14 6.21
N ASP A 54 6.50 14.28 6.98
CA ASP A 54 7.90 13.89 6.76
C ASP A 54 8.06 12.71 5.77
N GLU A 55 7.02 11.92 5.51
CA GLU A 55 7.15 10.68 4.74
C GLU A 55 6.90 10.87 3.22
N GLY A 56 6.34 12.02 2.83
CA GLY A 56 5.94 12.36 1.46
C GLY A 56 4.63 11.69 1.00
N VAL A 57 4.08 12.11 -0.14
CA VAL A 57 2.79 11.58 -0.65
C VAL A 57 2.90 10.23 -1.38
N MET A 58 4.12 9.72 -1.58
CA MET A 58 4.37 8.46 -2.31
C MET A 58 4.52 7.30 -1.31
N ILE A 59 3.41 6.95 -0.68
CA ILE A 59 3.34 5.95 0.40
C ILE A 59 2.37 4.82 0.07
N ALA A 60 2.50 3.71 0.82
CA ALA A 60 1.64 2.55 0.67
C ALA A 60 1.49 1.75 1.98
N ALA A 61 0.39 0.99 2.07
CA ALA A 61 0.18 -0.01 3.11
C ALA A 61 0.46 -1.42 2.55
N ALA A 62 1.19 -2.23 3.29
CA ALA A 62 1.57 -3.58 2.88
C ALA A 62 0.66 -4.65 3.49
N SER A 63 0.19 -5.60 2.68
CA SER A 63 -0.49 -6.80 3.17
C SER A 63 0.48 -7.79 3.84
N ASP A 64 -0.06 -8.85 4.46
CA ASP A 64 0.72 -9.94 5.07
C ASP A 64 1.80 -10.54 4.16
N VAL A 65 1.60 -10.50 2.84
CA VAL A 65 2.55 -11.00 1.85
C VAL A 65 3.87 -10.23 1.87
N ILE A 66 3.80 -8.93 2.14
CA ILE A 66 4.94 -8.01 2.10
C ILE A 66 5.36 -7.60 3.51
N TRP A 67 4.41 -7.33 4.40
CA TRP A 67 4.61 -6.77 5.74
C TRP A 67 5.71 -7.48 6.54
N ASN A 68 5.76 -8.82 6.43
CA ASN A 68 6.73 -9.70 7.08
C ASN A 68 7.07 -9.29 8.53
N ASN A 69 6.04 -9.18 9.38
CA ASN A 69 6.18 -8.76 10.78
C ASN A 69 6.94 -7.42 10.93
N ARG A 70 6.47 -6.37 10.22
CA ARG A 70 7.05 -5.01 10.18
C ARG A 70 8.39 -4.90 9.46
N GLU A 71 8.96 -5.98 8.92
CA GLU A 71 10.21 -5.87 8.16
C GLU A 71 10.05 -5.05 6.86
N ALA A 72 8.82 -4.87 6.37
CA ALA A 72 8.53 -4.00 5.24
C ALA A 72 8.64 -2.49 5.55
N CYS A 73 8.52 -2.09 6.82
CA CYS A 73 8.44 -0.67 7.19
C CYS A 73 9.64 0.14 6.72
N GLY A 74 9.36 1.31 6.15
CA GLY A 74 10.37 2.22 5.62
C GLY A 74 11.10 1.72 4.36
N LYS A 75 10.87 0.48 3.91
CA LYS A 75 11.41 -0.02 2.65
C LYS A 75 10.66 0.62 1.49
N GLN A 76 11.39 0.84 0.41
CA GLN A 76 10.85 1.36 -0.83
C GLN A 76 10.58 0.23 -1.81
N TYR A 77 9.51 0.38 -2.59
CA TYR A 77 9.14 -0.56 -3.64
C TYR A 77 8.84 0.22 -4.92
N ARG A 78 9.44 -0.19 -6.04
CA ARG A 78 9.02 0.23 -7.37
C ARG A 78 7.81 -0.59 -7.79
N ILE A 79 6.74 0.09 -8.17
CA ILE A 79 5.47 -0.49 -8.57
C ILE A 79 5.18 -0.16 -10.03
N GLU A 80 4.69 -1.15 -10.77
CA GLU A 80 4.29 -1.02 -12.17
C GLU A 80 2.90 -1.61 -12.37
N CYS A 81 2.02 -0.91 -13.08
CA CYS A 81 0.72 -1.44 -13.49
C CYS A 81 0.88 -2.39 -14.68
N THR A 82 0.31 -3.58 -14.58
CA THR A 82 0.36 -4.60 -15.65
C THR A 82 -0.97 -4.87 -16.32
N GLY A 83 -2.09 -4.46 -15.71
CA GLY A 83 -3.40 -4.61 -16.35
C GLY A 83 -4.61 -4.36 -15.45
N PRO A 84 -5.81 -4.55 -16.01
CA PRO A 84 -7.07 -4.42 -15.28
C PRO A 84 -7.35 -5.60 -14.36
N THR A 85 -8.19 -5.36 -13.36
CA THR A 85 -8.82 -6.42 -12.54
C THR A 85 -10.32 -6.55 -12.77
N ASN A 86 -10.94 -5.59 -13.47
CA ASN A 86 -12.37 -5.51 -13.69
C ASN A 86 -12.67 -5.13 -15.15
N ASP A 87 -13.88 -5.45 -15.64
CA ASP A 87 -14.29 -5.17 -17.03
C ASP A 87 -14.62 -3.69 -17.31
N GLY A 88 -14.78 -2.86 -16.27
CA GLY A 88 -15.20 -1.46 -16.41
C GLY A 88 -14.13 -0.51 -16.95
N VAL A 89 -12.85 -0.78 -16.67
CA VAL A 89 -11.70 0.01 -17.15
C VAL A 89 -10.70 -0.93 -17.82
N THR A 90 -10.78 -1.05 -19.14
CA THR A 90 -10.04 -2.07 -19.91
C THR A 90 -8.55 -1.76 -20.10
N GLN A 91 -8.16 -0.49 -20.01
CA GLN A 91 -6.77 -0.03 -20.10
C GLN A 91 -6.45 0.94 -18.96
N PRO A 92 -6.26 0.43 -17.72
CA PRO A 92 -6.06 1.30 -16.58
C PRO A 92 -4.63 1.84 -16.51
N CYS A 93 -3.64 1.15 -17.06
CA CYS A 93 -2.23 1.50 -16.86
C CYS A 93 -1.80 2.73 -17.68
N THR A 94 -1.05 3.63 -17.06
CA THR A 94 -0.43 4.79 -17.74
C THR A 94 0.85 4.43 -18.50
N GLY A 95 1.44 3.27 -18.20
CA GLY A 95 2.76 2.86 -18.69
C GLY A 95 3.93 3.43 -17.87
N GLN A 96 3.65 4.09 -16.74
CA GLN A 96 4.66 4.61 -15.82
C GLN A 96 4.88 3.67 -14.63
N SER A 97 5.95 3.93 -13.88
CA SER A 97 6.24 3.28 -12.59
C SER A 97 6.35 4.32 -11.48
N VAL A 98 6.07 3.91 -10.25
CA VAL A 98 6.18 4.76 -9.06
C VAL A 98 7.02 4.06 -8.00
N VAL A 99 7.80 4.80 -7.22
CA VAL A 99 8.47 4.28 -6.03
C VAL A 99 7.71 4.76 -4.80
N VAL A 100 7.27 3.83 -3.97
CA VAL A 100 6.55 4.12 -2.73
C VAL A 100 7.28 3.58 -1.51
N LYS A 101 7.06 4.22 -0.35
CA LYS A 101 7.53 3.73 0.94
C LYS A 101 6.39 3.03 1.68
N ILE A 102 6.67 1.90 2.32
CA ILE A 102 5.69 1.24 3.19
C ILE A 102 5.66 1.94 4.55
N VAL A 103 4.49 2.48 4.91
CA VAL A 103 4.28 3.24 6.16
C VAL A 103 3.20 2.64 7.05
N ASP A 104 2.39 1.73 6.50
CA ASP A 104 1.28 1.12 7.21
C ASP A 104 1.09 -0.36 6.86
N TYR A 105 0.33 -1.06 7.69
CA TYR A 105 -0.04 -2.45 7.51
C TYR A 105 -1.51 -2.57 7.10
N CYS A 106 -1.74 -3.31 6.02
CA CYS A 106 -3.07 -3.65 5.56
C CYS A 106 -3.42 -5.09 5.96
N PRO A 107 -4.20 -5.32 7.03
CA PRO A 107 -4.58 -6.68 7.42
C PRO A 107 -5.45 -7.35 6.35
N SER A 108 -5.71 -8.66 6.50
CA SER A 108 -6.52 -9.50 5.58
C SER A 108 -7.90 -8.96 5.14
N GLY A 109 -8.40 -7.85 5.71
CA GLY A 109 -9.57 -7.11 5.24
C GLY A 109 -9.30 -6.17 4.05
N CYS A 110 -8.04 -5.83 3.78
CA CYS A 110 -7.64 -5.09 2.61
C CYS A 110 -7.57 -6.03 1.40
N ALA A 111 -8.41 -5.81 0.40
CA ALA A 111 -8.50 -6.67 -0.77
C ALA A 111 -7.30 -6.56 -1.75
N ALA A 112 -6.16 -6.02 -1.31
CA ALA A 112 -4.96 -5.72 -2.10
C ALA A 112 -3.69 -6.26 -1.47
N THR A 113 -2.67 -6.51 -2.31
CA THR A 113 -1.32 -6.86 -1.86
C THR A 113 -0.57 -5.63 -1.34
N ILE A 114 -0.76 -4.50 -2.02
CA ILE A 114 -0.27 -3.16 -1.67
C ILE A 114 -1.42 -2.17 -1.86
N ASP A 115 -1.80 -1.44 -0.83
CA ASP A 115 -2.72 -0.30 -0.94
C ASP A 115 -1.88 0.96 -1.19
N LEU A 116 -2.11 1.64 -2.31
CA LEU A 116 -1.33 2.81 -2.71
C LEU A 116 -2.07 4.08 -2.30
N SER A 117 -1.30 5.08 -1.86
CA SER A 117 -1.77 6.48 -1.84
C SER A 117 -2.36 6.92 -3.18
N GLN A 118 -3.27 7.89 -3.14
CA GLN A 118 -3.92 8.42 -4.35
C GLN A 118 -2.89 8.92 -5.35
N GLU A 119 -1.91 9.65 -4.83
CA GLU A 119 -0.84 10.26 -5.57
C GLU A 119 -0.02 9.18 -6.27
N ALA A 120 0.39 8.13 -5.55
CA ALA A 120 1.14 7.02 -6.15
C ALA A 120 0.31 6.22 -7.17
N PHE A 121 -0.96 5.94 -6.87
CA PHE A 121 -1.83 5.19 -7.78
C PHE A 121 -2.05 5.97 -9.08
N SER A 122 -2.31 7.28 -9.00
CA SER A 122 -2.54 8.13 -10.17
C SER A 122 -1.36 8.23 -11.13
N VAL A 123 -0.14 7.97 -10.64
CA VAL A 123 1.06 7.91 -11.50
C VAL A 123 1.00 6.70 -12.42
N ILE A 124 0.56 5.54 -11.92
CA ILE A 124 0.65 4.27 -12.66
C ILE A 124 -0.66 3.82 -13.30
N ALA A 125 -1.80 4.35 -12.84
CA ALA A 125 -3.11 3.96 -13.35
C ALA A 125 -4.21 5.01 -13.25
N ASN A 126 -5.25 4.82 -14.08
CA ASN A 126 -6.52 5.51 -13.97
C ASN A 126 -7.22 5.17 -12.65
N THR A 127 -7.43 6.19 -11.81
CA THR A 127 -8.09 6.09 -10.50
C THR A 127 -9.50 5.50 -10.56
N ASP A 128 -10.22 5.67 -11.68
CA ASP A 128 -11.56 5.10 -11.88
C ASP A 128 -11.55 3.56 -11.91
N ALA A 129 -10.38 2.95 -12.15
CA ALA A 129 -10.24 1.50 -12.10
C ALA A 129 -10.43 0.96 -10.67
N GLY A 130 -10.05 1.75 -9.65
CA GLY A 130 -10.05 1.43 -8.23
C GLY A 130 -9.10 0.29 -7.81
N LYS A 131 -8.89 -0.70 -8.69
CA LYS A 131 -8.03 -1.85 -8.50
C LYS A 131 -7.36 -2.27 -9.80
N ILE A 132 -6.07 -2.52 -9.73
CA ILE A 132 -5.22 -2.89 -10.87
C ILE A 132 -4.35 -4.09 -10.55
N GLN A 133 -3.88 -4.77 -11.60
CA GLN A 133 -2.78 -5.72 -11.49
C GLN A 133 -1.47 -4.95 -11.51
N ILE A 134 -0.53 -5.37 -10.66
CA ILE A 134 0.79 -4.76 -10.52
C ILE A 134 1.90 -5.80 -10.48
N THR A 135 3.10 -5.35 -10.79
CA THR A 135 4.35 -5.97 -10.37
C THR A 135 5.09 -5.02 -9.43
N TYR A 136 5.92 -5.57 -8.54
CA TYR A 136 6.74 -4.76 -7.64
C TYR A 136 8.15 -5.33 -7.45
N THR A 137 9.10 -4.44 -7.22
CA THR A 137 10.49 -4.76 -6.84
C THR A 137 10.94 -3.88 -5.69
N GLN A 138 11.63 -4.46 -4.71
CA GLN A 138 12.22 -3.74 -3.58
C GLN A 138 13.59 -3.17 -3.95
#